data_AF-A0A7C3UTJ4-F1
#
_entry.id   AF-A0A7C3UTJ4-F1
#
_cell.length_a   1.000
_cell.length_b   1.000
_cell.length_c   1.000
_cell.angle_alpha   90.00
_cell.angle_beta   90.00
_cell.angle_gamma   90.00
#
_symmetry.space_group_name_H-M   'P 1'
#
loop_
_entity.id
_entity.type
_entity.pdbx_description
1 polymer ?
#
loop_
_entity_poly.entity_id
_entity_poly.type
_entity_poly.pdbx_seq_one_letter_code
_entity_poly.pdbx_strand_id
1 'polypeptide(L)'
;MPAILRALPGRSRYRVYRDLKALAHLRSYNQAGRFFTLPDIPRFDPDGLWRYRGAFFSRFGTLKATVRHLVRTAVAGCTHRELQELLDVRVYNTLLDLLRHGEIARESFGRLFLYVHLDPEVRARQVARRQEHTQRPTGPHPSAPEGRTPRRTAACC
;
A
#
# COMPACT_ATOMS: atom_id res chain seq x y z
N MET A 1 -8.17 12.28 14.11
CA MET A 1 -9.28 12.36 15.09
C MET A 1 -9.76 13.75 15.53
N PRO A 2 -9.01 14.87 15.46
CA PRO A 2 -9.58 16.15 15.89
C PRO A 2 -10.63 16.73 14.93
N ALA A 3 -10.52 16.51 13.62
CA ALA A 3 -11.45 17.06 12.63
C ALA A 3 -12.89 16.51 12.76
N ILE A 4 -13.06 15.18 12.91
CA ILE A 4 -14.38 14.54 13.07
C ILE A 4 -15.06 14.98 14.38
N LEU A 5 -14.29 15.08 15.46
CA LEU A 5 -14.82 15.56 16.76
C LEU A 5 -15.27 17.02 16.69
N ARG A 6 -14.59 17.86 15.91
CA ARG A 6 -15.04 19.24 15.66
C ARG A 6 -16.35 19.28 14.88
N ALA A 7 -16.56 18.36 13.94
CA ALA A 7 -17.81 18.25 13.18
C ALA A 7 -18.97 17.65 13.99
N LEU A 8 -18.68 16.99 15.12
CA LEU A 8 -19.66 16.35 16.00
C LEU A 8 -19.52 16.87 17.44
N PRO A 9 -19.85 18.15 17.70
CA PRO A 9 -19.73 18.73 19.03
C PRO A 9 -20.59 17.95 20.04
N GLY A 10 -20.08 17.77 21.27
CA GLY A 10 -20.75 17.02 22.34
C GLY A 10 -20.60 15.50 22.28
N ARG A 11 -20.01 14.93 21.21
CA ARG A 11 -19.69 13.49 21.15
C ARG A 11 -18.31 13.22 21.76
N SER A 12 -18.24 12.23 22.65
CA SER A 12 -16.96 11.76 23.20
C SER A 12 -16.15 11.01 22.14
N ARG A 13 -14.81 11.06 22.27
CA ARG A 13 -13.87 10.30 21.43
C ARG A 13 -14.22 8.83 21.30
N TYR A 14 -14.61 8.22 22.42
CA TYR A 14 -14.99 6.81 22.48
C TYR A 14 -16.23 6.50 21.63
N ARG A 15 -17.30 7.33 21.71
CA ARG A 15 -18.51 7.12 20.90
C ARG A 15 -18.23 7.26 19.41
N VAL A 16 -17.46 8.29 19.02
CA VAL A 16 -17.05 8.46 17.61
C VAL A 16 -16.22 7.26 17.14
N TYR A 17 -15.28 6.77 17.95
CA TYR A 17 -14.50 5.59 17.58
C TYR A 17 -15.36 4.33 17.45
N ARG A 18 -16.30 4.11 18.36
CA ARG A 18 -17.24 2.98 18.33
C ARG A 18 -18.11 3.03 17.07
N ASP A 19 -18.68 4.18 16.77
CA ASP A 19 -19.56 4.37 15.61
C ASP A 19 -18.74 4.20 14.30
N LEU A 20 -17.52 4.73 14.24
CA LEU A 20 -16.60 4.47 13.12
C LEU A 20 -16.27 2.99 12.99
N LYS A 21 -16.00 2.28 14.09
CA LYS A 21 -15.71 0.84 14.08
C LYS A 21 -16.87 0.03 13.49
N ALA A 22 -18.12 0.46 13.72
CA ALA A 22 -19.30 -0.17 13.14
C ALA A 22 -19.40 0.04 11.60
N LEU A 23 -18.82 1.13 11.07
CA LEU A 23 -18.87 1.49 9.65
C LEU A 23 -17.74 0.88 8.79
N ALA A 24 -16.99 -0.10 9.33
CA ALA A 24 -15.86 -0.74 8.63
C ALA A 24 -14.87 0.26 7.98
N HIS A 25 -14.61 1.37 8.67
CA HIS A 25 -13.77 2.46 8.16
C HIS A 25 -12.33 2.02 7.83
N LEU A 26 -11.78 2.61 6.77
CA LEU A 26 -10.37 2.49 6.42
C LEU A 26 -9.58 3.70 6.89
N ARG A 27 -8.31 3.47 7.23
CA ARG A 27 -7.40 4.50 7.74
C ARG A 27 -6.23 4.67 6.79
N SER A 28 -5.73 5.90 6.68
CA SER A 28 -4.55 6.17 5.87
C SER A 28 -3.31 5.52 6.49
N TYR A 29 -2.54 4.76 5.72
CA TYR A 29 -1.35 4.07 6.24
C TYR A 29 -0.10 4.97 6.35
N ASN A 30 -0.03 6.07 5.60
CA ASN A 30 1.16 6.95 5.54
C ASN A 30 1.21 8.00 6.65
N GLN A 31 0.08 8.63 7.00
CA GLN A 31 0.02 9.72 7.98
C GLN A 31 -0.48 9.27 9.36
N ALA A 32 0.06 8.15 9.87
CA ALA A 32 -0.31 7.59 11.17
C ALA A 32 -1.83 7.40 11.40
N GLY A 33 -2.57 7.03 10.34
CA GLY A 33 -4.02 6.84 10.43
C GLY A 33 -4.82 8.14 10.64
N ARG A 34 -4.28 9.30 10.25
CA ARG A 34 -4.93 10.60 10.44
C ARG A 34 -6.20 10.77 9.60
N PHE A 35 -6.27 10.14 8.43
CA PHE A 35 -7.43 10.19 7.55
C PHE A 35 -8.24 8.91 7.59
N PHE A 36 -9.54 9.07 7.39
CA PHE A 36 -10.55 8.03 7.46
C PHE A 36 -11.39 8.08 6.18
N THR A 37 -11.75 6.92 5.68
CA THR A 37 -12.71 6.79 4.57
C THR A 37 -13.65 5.63 4.83
N LEU A 38 -14.90 5.76 4.37
CA LEU A 38 -15.82 4.64 4.32
C LEU A 38 -15.38 3.67 3.22
N PRO A 39 -15.65 2.37 3.34
CA PRO A 39 -15.20 1.37 2.38
C PRO A 39 -15.78 1.55 0.96
N ASP A 40 -16.93 2.22 0.83
CA ASP A 40 -17.63 2.39 -0.46
C ASP A 40 -17.13 3.60 -1.29
N ILE A 41 -16.29 4.46 -0.71
CA ILE A 41 -15.79 5.68 -1.38
C ILE A 41 -14.53 5.40 -2.22
N PRO A 42 -13.51 4.69 -1.71
CA PRO A 42 -12.28 4.42 -2.44
C PRO A 42 -12.51 3.61 -3.71
N ARG A 43 -11.84 4.02 -4.79
CA ARG A 43 -11.65 3.17 -5.97
C ARG A 43 -10.23 2.63 -5.92
N PHE A 44 -10.09 1.42 -5.40
CA PHE A 44 -8.79 0.77 -5.30
C PHE A 44 -8.28 0.38 -6.70
N ASP A 45 -6.98 0.52 -6.89
CA ASP A 45 -6.27 -0.02 -8.04
C ASP A 45 -6.14 -1.56 -7.93
N PRO A 46 -5.59 -2.25 -8.95
CA PRO A 46 -5.40 -3.71 -8.90
C PRO A 46 -4.57 -4.21 -7.70
N ASP A 47 -3.65 -3.37 -7.20
CA ASP A 47 -2.83 -3.65 -6.03
C ASP A 47 -3.57 -3.39 -4.70
N GLY A 48 -4.81 -2.93 -4.76
CA GLY A 48 -5.64 -2.65 -3.59
C GLY A 48 -5.30 -1.34 -2.89
N LEU A 49 -4.61 -0.42 -3.58
CA LEU A 49 -4.19 0.88 -3.06
C LEU A 49 -5.10 1.99 -3.60
N TRP A 50 -5.29 3.02 -2.78
CA TRP A 50 -6.02 4.21 -3.20
C TRP A 50 -5.33 5.45 -2.62
N ARG A 51 -4.99 6.41 -3.47
CA ARG A 51 -4.34 7.65 -3.08
C ARG A 51 -5.32 8.80 -3.25
N TYR A 52 -5.53 9.60 -2.20
CA TYR A 52 -6.44 10.74 -2.23
C TYR A 52 -5.87 11.92 -1.45
N ARG A 53 -5.61 13.04 -2.13
CA ARG A 53 -5.11 14.30 -1.52
C ARG A 53 -3.93 14.11 -0.54
N GLY A 54 -2.98 13.24 -0.88
CA GLY A 54 -1.80 12.93 -0.05
C GLY A 54 -2.05 11.94 1.11
N ALA A 55 -3.27 11.41 1.25
CA ALA A 55 -3.59 10.30 2.13
C ALA A 55 -3.63 8.99 1.34
N PHE A 56 -2.95 7.95 1.82
CA PHE A 56 -2.88 6.67 1.14
C PHE A 56 -3.62 5.60 1.92
N PHE A 57 -4.52 4.91 1.26
CA PHE A 57 -5.38 3.88 1.81
C PHE A 57 -5.09 2.55 1.14
N SER A 58 -5.39 1.49 1.87
CA SER A 58 -5.30 0.12 1.40
C SER A 58 -6.55 -0.63 1.80
N ARG A 59 -7.06 -1.46 0.89
CA ARG A 59 -8.16 -2.40 1.19
C ARG A 59 -7.79 -3.40 2.29
N PHE A 60 -6.49 -3.61 2.52
CA PHE A 60 -5.96 -4.49 3.56
C PHE A 60 -5.79 -3.78 4.92
N GLY A 61 -6.17 -2.50 5.01
CA GLY A 61 -6.31 -1.74 6.25
C GLY A 61 -5.02 -1.17 6.83
N THR A 62 -3.96 -1.97 7.00
CA THR A 62 -2.68 -1.51 7.59
C THR A 62 -1.52 -1.66 6.62
N LEU A 63 -0.45 -0.86 6.81
CA LEU A 63 0.78 -0.99 6.02
C LEU A 63 1.33 -2.42 6.09
N LYS A 64 1.40 -3.01 7.29
CA LYS A 64 1.87 -4.39 7.49
C LYS A 64 1.06 -5.41 6.70
N ALA A 65 -0.27 -5.36 6.79
CA ALA A 65 -1.15 -6.26 6.05
C ALA A 65 -1.03 -6.05 4.53
N THR A 66 -0.84 -4.81 4.08
CA THR A 66 -0.67 -4.45 2.67
C THR A 66 0.64 -5.00 2.10
N VAL A 67 1.76 -4.71 2.76
CA VAL A 67 3.09 -5.22 2.35
C VAL A 67 3.08 -6.74 2.30
N ARG A 68 2.50 -7.40 3.30
CA ARG A 68 2.36 -8.85 3.32
C ARG A 68 1.54 -9.36 2.13
N HIS A 69 0.41 -8.72 1.82
CA HIS A 69 -0.41 -9.13 0.68
C HIS A 69 0.38 -8.99 -0.62
N LEU A 70 0.97 -7.82 -0.87
CA LEU A 70 1.77 -7.53 -2.06
C LEU A 70 2.89 -8.55 -2.27
N VAL A 71 3.66 -8.86 -1.22
CA VAL A 71 4.75 -9.86 -1.30
C VAL A 71 4.19 -11.26 -1.61
N ARG A 72 3.04 -11.63 -1.05
CA ARG A 72 2.46 -12.96 -1.23
C ARG A 72 1.80 -13.15 -2.59
N THR A 73 1.25 -12.10 -3.18
CA THR A 73 0.59 -12.14 -4.50
C THR A 73 1.51 -11.73 -5.64
N ALA A 74 2.72 -11.24 -5.35
CA ALA A 74 3.69 -10.88 -6.36
C ALA A 74 4.04 -12.08 -7.26
N VAL A 75 4.04 -11.86 -8.57
CA VAL A 75 4.40 -12.91 -9.54
C VAL A 75 5.88 -13.28 -9.47
N ALA A 76 6.75 -12.30 -9.22
CA ALA A 76 8.21 -12.45 -9.24
C ALA A 76 8.86 -12.06 -7.91
N GLY A 77 8.11 -12.08 -6.80
CA GLY A 77 8.52 -11.46 -5.54
C GLY A 77 8.65 -9.93 -5.67
N CYS A 78 9.06 -9.28 -4.59
CA CYS A 78 9.29 -7.84 -4.58
C CYS A 78 10.60 -7.47 -3.91
N THR A 79 11.27 -6.46 -4.42
CA THR A 79 12.41 -5.82 -3.75
C THR A 79 11.93 -4.74 -2.78
N HIS A 80 12.80 -4.35 -1.85
CA HIS A 80 12.54 -3.23 -0.95
C HIS A 80 12.18 -1.94 -1.72
N ARG A 81 12.91 -1.67 -2.82
CA ARG A 81 12.76 -0.48 -3.63
C ARG A 81 11.41 -0.46 -4.36
N GLU A 82 11.01 -1.56 -4.99
CA GLU A 82 9.71 -1.66 -5.67
C GLU A 82 8.55 -1.44 -4.70
N LEU A 83 8.61 -2.02 -3.50
CA LEU A 83 7.60 -1.81 -2.47
C LEU A 83 7.55 -0.36 -1.99
N GLN A 84 8.72 0.28 -1.82
CA GLN A 84 8.79 1.68 -1.43
C GLN A 84 8.24 2.61 -2.52
N GLU A 85 8.54 2.35 -3.80
CA GLU A 85 8.02 3.12 -4.93
C GLU A 85 6.49 2.95 -5.08
N LEU A 86 6.00 1.71 -4.93
CA LEU A 86 4.58 1.40 -5.02
C LEU A 86 3.76 1.98 -3.85
N LEU A 87 4.29 1.94 -2.63
CA LEU A 87 3.59 2.42 -1.42
C LEU A 87 3.89 3.88 -1.07
N ASP A 88 4.93 4.46 -1.67
CA ASP A 88 5.41 5.82 -1.42
C ASP A 88 5.61 6.13 0.09
N VAL A 89 6.07 5.10 0.82
CA VAL A 89 6.42 5.17 2.25
C VAL A 89 7.60 4.25 2.56
N ARG A 90 8.31 4.53 3.67
CA ARG A 90 9.38 3.65 4.14
C ARG A 90 8.81 2.32 4.64
N VAL A 91 9.21 1.22 4.01
CA VAL A 91 8.72 -0.14 4.33
C VAL A 91 9.73 -1.01 5.08
N TYR A 92 10.93 -0.51 5.35
CA TYR A 92 12.02 -1.29 5.94
C TYR A 92 11.64 -1.95 7.28
N ASN A 93 11.13 -1.17 8.24
CA ASN A 93 10.71 -1.68 9.54
C ASN A 93 9.57 -2.70 9.40
N THR A 94 8.63 -2.45 8.50
CA THR A 94 7.51 -3.37 8.25
C THR A 94 7.97 -4.71 7.67
N LEU A 95 8.93 -4.68 6.75
CA LEU A 95 9.51 -5.90 6.19
C LEU A 95 10.31 -6.68 7.25
N LEU A 96 11.07 -5.97 8.08
CA LEU A 96 11.82 -6.60 9.18
C LEU A 96 10.88 -7.28 10.18
N ASP A 97 9.79 -6.61 10.56
CA ASP A 97 8.79 -7.20 11.45
C ASP A 97 8.13 -8.43 10.82
N LEU A 98 7.74 -8.37 9.54
CA LEU A 98 7.15 -9.50 8.83
C LEU A 98 8.11 -10.70 8.73
N LEU A 99 9.42 -10.46 8.54
CA LEU A 99 10.43 -11.52 8.57
C LEU A 99 10.57 -12.13 9.95
N ARG A 100 10.64 -11.31 11.01
CA ARG A 100 10.77 -11.78 12.40
C ARG A 100 9.57 -12.62 12.85
N HIS A 101 8.39 -12.30 12.37
CA HIS A 101 7.17 -13.05 12.64
C HIS A 101 6.97 -14.25 11.71
N GLY A 102 7.90 -14.52 10.79
CA GLY A 102 7.77 -15.61 9.83
C GLY A 102 6.53 -15.48 8.97
N GLU A 103 6.17 -14.26 8.55
CA GLU A 103 5.02 -13.97 7.68
C GLU A 103 5.40 -13.88 6.19
N ILE A 104 6.69 -13.62 5.91
CA ILE A 104 7.33 -13.57 4.60
C ILE A 104 8.74 -14.18 4.69
N ALA A 105 9.33 -14.54 3.56
CA ALA A 105 10.73 -14.96 3.46
C ALA A 105 11.56 -13.95 2.66
N ARG A 106 12.89 -14.04 2.79
CA ARG A 106 13.87 -13.23 2.05
C ARG A 106 14.87 -14.14 1.36
N GLU A 107 15.06 -13.92 0.06
CA GLU A 107 16.06 -14.60 -0.76
C GLU A 107 17.09 -13.59 -1.28
N SER A 108 18.34 -14.02 -1.41
CA SER A 108 19.38 -13.23 -2.07
C SER A 108 19.22 -13.33 -3.59
N PHE A 109 19.18 -12.19 -4.26
CA PHE A 109 19.09 -12.12 -5.72
C PHE A 109 20.17 -11.16 -6.24
N GLY A 110 21.34 -11.72 -6.57
CA GLY A 110 22.52 -10.94 -6.94
C GLY A 110 22.94 -10.00 -5.80
N ARG A 111 22.87 -8.68 -6.04
CA ARG A 111 23.19 -7.64 -5.05
C ARG A 111 21.98 -7.12 -4.28
N LEU A 112 20.79 -7.66 -4.56
CA LEU A 112 19.52 -7.22 -3.97
C LEU A 112 18.91 -8.33 -3.12
N PHE A 113 17.98 -7.93 -2.25
CA PHE A 113 17.13 -8.85 -1.51
C PHE A 113 15.74 -8.89 -2.13
N LEU A 114 15.27 -10.10 -2.41
CA LEU A 114 13.93 -10.37 -2.87
C LEU A 114 13.09 -10.88 -1.69
N TYR A 115 11.98 -10.21 -1.43
CA TYR A 115 10.98 -10.64 -0.48
C TYR A 115 9.95 -11.49 -1.20
N VAL A 116 9.68 -12.65 -0.64
CA VAL A 116 8.94 -13.74 -1.28
C VAL A 116 7.97 -14.39 -0.30
N HIS A 117 7.09 -15.22 -0.84
CA HIS A 117 6.20 -16.06 -0.06
C HIS A 117 6.98 -17.04 0.84
N LEU A 118 6.40 -17.43 1.98
CA LEU A 118 7.00 -18.43 2.90
C LEU A 118 6.99 -19.84 2.32
N ASP A 119 5.88 -20.17 1.66
CA ASP A 119 5.69 -21.46 0.98
C ASP A 119 6.83 -21.71 -0.03
N PRO A 120 7.59 -22.81 0.13
CA PRO A 120 8.73 -23.11 -0.73
C PRO A 120 8.39 -23.23 -2.22
N GLU A 121 7.21 -23.77 -2.57
CA GLU A 121 6.81 -23.94 -3.97
C GLU A 121 6.47 -22.60 -4.60
N VAL A 122 5.68 -21.76 -3.90
CA VAL A 122 5.35 -20.41 -4.36
C VAL A 122 6.60 -19.57 -4.49
N ARG A 123 7.51 -19.67 -3.51
CA ARG A 123 8.80 -19.00 -3.52
C ARG A 123 9.65 -19.40 -4.73
N ALA A 124 9.78 -20.70 -5.01
CA ALA A 124 10.55 -21.17 -6.16
C ALA A 124 9.99 -20.60 -7.47
N ARG A 125 8.65 -20.56 -7.63
CA ARG A 125 7.99 -19.94 -8.78
C ARG A 125 8.29 -18.44 -8.88
N GLN A 126 8.21 -17.70 -7.77
CA GLN A 126 8.52 -16.27 -7.73
C GLN A 126 9.97 -15.99 -8.15
N VAL A 127 10.93 -16.75 -7.64
CA VAL A 127 12.34 -16.61 -7.97
C VAL A 127 12.60 -16.96 -9.44
N ALA A 128 12.03 -18.04 -9.95
CA ALA A 128 12.15 -18.43 -11.36
C ALA A 128 11.61 -17.34 -12.30
N ARG A 129 10.43 -16.78 -12.00
CA ARG A 129 9.86 -15.64 -12.75
C ARG A 129 10.76 -14.42 -12.71
N ARG A 130 11.38 -14.11 -11.56
CA ARG A 130 12.32 -12.99 -11.45
C ARG A 130 13.55 -13.19 -12.34
N GLN A 131 14.07 -14.42 -12.42
CA GLN A 131 15.19 -14.76 -13.28
C GLN A 131 14.82 -14.59 -14.76
N GLU A 132 13.66 -15.08 -15.20
CA GLU A 132 13.14 -14.88 -16.56
C GLU A 132 13.03 -13.40 -16.94
N HIS A 133 12.46 -12.57 -16.06
CA HIS A 133 12.29 -11.13 -16.27
C HIS A 133 13.62 -10.35 -16.29
N THR A 134 14.63 -10.82 -15.56
CA THR A 134 15.96 -10.18 -15.54
C THR A 134 16.78 -10.56 -16.77
N GLN A 135 16.56 -11.76 -17.33
CA GLN A 135 17.24 -12.24 -18.54
C GLN A 135 16.62 -11.69 -19.82
N ARG A 136 15.33 -11.30 -19.81
CA ARG A 136 14.72 -10.52 -20.88
C ARG A 136 15.11 -9.04 -20.69
N PRO A 137 15.86 -8.40 -21.61
CA PRO A 137 16.10 -6.97 -21.53
C PRO A 137 14.77 -6.28 -21.79
N THR A 138 14.06 -5.95 -20.72
CA THR A 138 12.76 -5.31 -20.83
C THR A 138 13.05 -3.82 -20.97
N GLY A 139 12.91 -3.32 -22.19
CA GLY A 139 12.88 -1.89 -22.49
C GLY A 139 11.83 -1.17 -21.62
N PRO A 140 11.96 0.15 -21.44
CA PRO A 140 11.21 0.90 -20.45
C PRO A 140 9.70 0.69 -20.60
N HIS A 141 9.08 0.14 -19.55
CA HIS A 141 7.63 0.02 -19.45
C HIS A 141 7.03 1.43 -19.38
N PRO A 142 6.07 1.79 -20.25
CA PRO A 142 5.43 3.10 -20.21
C PRO A 142 4.63 3.22 -18.91
N SER A 143 4.91 4.29 -18.17
CA SER A 143 4.13 4.76 -17.04
C SER A 143 2.68 5.01 -17.47
N ALA A 144 1.74 4.56 -16.64
CA ALA A 144 0.31 4.77 -16.78
C ALA A 144 -0.06 6.27 -16.95
N PRO A 145 -1.24 6.58 -17.53
CA PRO A 145 -1.51 7.89 -18.12
C PRO A 145 -1.66 8.97 -17.05
N GLU A 146 -0.93 10.07 -17.25
CA GLU A 146 -1.16 11.33 -16.55
C GLU A 146 -2.59 11.82 -16.81
N GLY A 147 -3.46 11.58 -15.84
CA GLY A 147 -4.78 12.19 -15.74
C GLY A 147 -4.65 13.69 -15.51
N ARG A 148 -4.49 14.41 -16.62
CA ARG A 148 -4.68 15.85 -16.82
C ARG A 148 -5.73 16.42 -15.87
N THR A 149 -5.30 17.18 -14.86
CA THR A 149 -6.20 18.12 -14.17
C THR A 149 -6.22 19.40 -15.00
N PRO A 150 -7.35 19.84 -15.58
CA PRO A 150 -7.39 21.13 -16.22
C PRO A 150 -7.30 22.22 -15.13
N ARG A 151 -6.28 23.07 -15.25
CA ARG A 151 -6.32 24.43 -14.71
C ARG A 151 -7.55 25.12 -15.30
N ARG A 152 -8.48 25.54 -14.46
CA ARG A 152 -9.37 26.65 -14.79
C ARG A 152 -9.03 27.82 -13.88
N THR A 153 -8.29 28.73 -14.47
CA THR A 153 -8.32 30.17 -14.23
C THR A 153 -9.76 30.69 -14.35
N ALA A 154 -10.15 31.53 -13.38
CA ALA A 154 -11.16 32.58 -13.48
C ALA A 154 -10.78 33.59 -12.37
N ALA A 155 -9.91 34.56 -12.66
CA ALA A 155 -10.24 35.95 -13.00
C ALA A 155 -11.71 36.31 -13.28
N CYS A 156 -12.04 37.55 -12.87
CA CYS A 156 -13.28 38.33 -13.00
C CYS A 156 -14.37 38.06 -11.94
N CYS A 157 -14.94 39.04 -11.23
CA CYS A 157 -14.78 40.50 -11.16
C CYS A 157 -15.13 40.94 -9.73
#